data_AF-A0A3M1G5K5-F1
#
_entry.id   AF-A0A3M1G5K5-F1
#
_cell.length_a   1.000
_cell.length_b   1.000
_cell.length_c   1.000
_cell.angle_alpha   90.00
_cell.angle_beta   90.00
_cell.angle_gamma   90.00
#
_symmetry.space_group_name_H-M   'P 1'
#
loop_
_entity.id
_entity.type
_entity.pdbx_description
1 polymer ?
#
loop_
_entity_poly.entity_id
_entity_poly.type
_entity_poly.pdbx_seq_one_letter_code
_entity_poly.pdbx_strand_id
1 'polypeptide(L)'
;MRRILKYFRPFILSLLAAVALLFIQANADLALPDYMSRIVNVGIQQGGVEDALPEAMRATTLEHLAFFLTPDEYAQVADHYRQVEPGSRDAGAYLERYPTLASEPIVVLQPVDAATRDSLETLLSRPLLMVAGLQMLAENPERAGAMLPNLGFDLSQLPPGADVFSLLARLPAEQRLGMVQAIDDRFAAMGGEKAIVQAAARAVHAEYEALGMDMSRIQNAYLLQVGGLMLLIALVSAVATIVVGLLAARVAAGLARDLRRYLYEHVMRFSGAEL
;
A
#
# COMPACT_ATOMS: atom_id res chain seq x y z
N MET A 1 9.37 50.52 -4.15
CA MET A 1 8.67 49.37 -4.78
C MET A 1 7.15 49.51 -4.96
N ARG A 2 6.34 49.96 -3.98
CA ARG A 2 4.85 49.91 -4.06
C ARG A 2 4.18 50.51 -5.32
N ARG A 3 4.79 51.51 -5.97
CA ARG A 3 4.26 52.10 -7.22
C ARG A 3 4.37 51.16 -8.43
N ILE A 4 5.32 50.22 -8.42
CA ILE A 4 5.56 49.26 -9.51
C ILE A 4 4.52 48.11 -9.49
N LEU A 5 4.03 47.73 -8.32
CA LEU A 5 3.04 46.65 -8.17
C LEU A 5 1.71 46.94 -8.88
N LYS A 6 1.38 48.22 -9.13
CA LYS A 6 0.17 48.58 -9.89
C LYS A 6 0.22 48.12 -11.35
N TYR A 7 1.43 47.97 -11.92
CA TYR A 7 1.63 47.53 -13.31
C TYR A 7 1.51 46.01 -13.50
N PHE A 8 1.43 45.25 -12.40
CA PHE A 8 1.12 43.82 -12.47
C PHE A 8 -0.37 43.54 -12.67
N ARG A 9 -1.26 44.54 -12.47
CA ARG A 9 -2.72 44.40 -12.60
C ARG A 9 -3.19 43.65 -13.87
N PRO A 10 -2.71 43.97 -15.08
CA PRO A 10 -3.14 43.25 -16.29
C PRO A 10 -2.65 41.79 -16.32
N PHE A 11 -1.65 41.42 -15.52
CA PHE A 11 -1.03 40.10 -15.49
C PHE A 11 -1.45 39.24 -14.29
N ILE A 12 -2.37 39.71 -13.43
CA ILE A 12 -2.78 39.01 -12.20
C ILE A 12 -3.29 37.60 -12.49
N LEU A 13 -4.11 37.41 -13.52
CA LEU A 13 -4.65 36.09 -13.87
C LEU A 13 -3.53 35.11 -14.26
N SER A 14 -2.58 35.54 -15.09
CA SER A 14 -1.42 34.73 -15.46
C SER A 14 -0.52 34.42 -14.27
N LEU A 15 -0.35 35.37 -13.34
CA LEU A 15 0.44 35.18 -12.14
C LEU A 15 -0.24 34.17 -11.19
N LEU A 16 -1.55 34.29 -10.97
CA LEU A 16 -2.32 33.33 -10.16
C LEU A 16 -2.30 31.93 -10.77
N ALA A 17 -2.46 31.83 -12.09
CA ALA A 17 -2.37 30.56 -12.80
C ALA A 17 -0.97 29.93 -12.66
N ALA A 18 0.10 30.72 -12.79
CA ALA A 18 1.46 30.24 -12.60
C ALA A 18 1.70 29.75 -11.17
N VAL A 19 1.20 30.47 -10.16
CA VAL A 19 1.29 30.03 -8.75
C VAL A 19 0.52 28.73 -8.54
N ALA A 20 -0.71 28.60 -9.05
CA ALA A 20 -1.49 27.37 -8.94
C ALA A 20 -0.78 26.19 -9.62
N LEU A 21 -0.20 26.39 -10.80
CA LEU A 21 0.58 25.35 -11.50
C LEU A 21 1.86 24.96 -10.74
N LEU A 22 2.54 25.91 -10.09
CA LEU A 22 3.68 25.61 -9.22
C LEU A 22 3.27 24.75 -8.02
N PHE A 23 2.09 24.98 -7.45
CA PHE A 23 1.54 24.09 -6.42
C PHE A 23 1.28 22.68 -6.97
N ILE A 24 0.68 22.57 -8.15
CA ILE A 24 0.45 21.26 -8.80
C ILE A 24 1.78 20.54 -9.04
N GLN A 25 2.77 21.24 -9.60
CA GLN A 25 4.10 20.71 -9.84
C GLN A 25 4.76 20.21 -8.56
N ALA A 26 4.77 21.03 -7.50
CA ALA A 26 5.37 20.67 -6.22
C ALA A 26 4.70 19.44 -5.59
N ASN A 27 3.37 19.33 -5.68
CA ASN A 27 2.66 18.14 -5.19
C ASN A 27 2.96 16.90 -6.05
N ALA A 28 3.05 17.05 -7.37
CA ALA A 28 3.42 15.95 -8.27
C ALA A 28 4.82 15.43 -7.96
N ASP A 29 5.80 16.32 -7.80
CA ASP A 29 7.19 15.95 -7.49
C ASP A 29 7.31 15.31 -6.10
N LEU A 30 6.52 15.77 -5.12
CA LEU A 30 6.48 15.20 -3.77
C LEU A 30 5.82 13.82 -3.72
N ALA A 31 4.94 13.50 -4.68
CA ALA A 31 4.29 12.20 -4.76
C ALA A 31 5.16 11.11 -5.42
N LEU A 32 6.15 11.48 -6.25
CA LEU A 32 7.02 10.50 -6.94
C LEU A 32 7.75 9.53 -5.99
N PRO A 33 8.34 9.98 -4.86
CA PRO A 33 8.93 9.07 -3.87
C PRO A 33 7.95 8.04 -3.31
N ASP A 34 6.67 8.40 -3.14
CA ASP A 34 5.65 7.48 -2.63
C ASP A 34 5.34 6.38 -3.67
N TYR A 35 5.27 6.73 -4.95
CA TYR A 35 5.12 5.73 -6.03
C TYR A 35 6.34 4.82 -6.14
N MET A 36 7.55 5.36 -5.96
CA MET A 36 8.77 4.55 -5.90
C MET A 36 8.76 3.58 -4.71
N SER A 37 8.35 4.06 -3.53
CA SER A 37 8.16 3.22 -2.34
C SER A 37 7.14 2.12 -2.59
N ARG A 38 6.01 2.42 -3.22
CA ARG A 38 4.98 1.44 -3.60
C ARG A 38 5.48 0.41 -4.60
N ILE A 39 6.23 0.83 -5.62
CA ILE A 39 6.82 -0.07 -6.62
C ILE A 39 7.78 -1.05 -5.95
N VAL A 40 8.63 -0.58 -5.05
CA VAL A 40 9.62 -1.44 -4.39
C VAL A 40 8.98 -2.29 -3.30
N ASN A 41 8.27 -1.68 -2.36
CA ASN A 41 7.77 -2.38 -1.17
C ASN A 41 6.58 -3.28 -1.49
N VAL A 42 5.64 -2.82 -2.30
CA VAL A 42 4.46 -3.62 -2.66
C VAL A 42 4.74 -4.43 -3.91
N GLY A 43 5.17 -3.78 -4.98
CA GLY A 43 5.37 -4.43 -6.27
C GLY A 43 6.45 -5.51 -6.19
N ILE A 44 7.65 -5.16 -5.75
CA ILE A 44 8.78 -6.08 -5.75
C ILE A 44 8.82 -6.95 -4.48
N GLN A 45 8.74 -6.36 -3.27
CA GLN A 45 8.90 -7.14 -2.03
C GLN A 45 7.66 -7.94 -1.62
N GLN A 46 6.45 -7.45 -1.90
CA GLN A 46 5.18 -8.14 -1.57
C GLN A 46 4.54 -8.79 -2.81
N GLY A 47 5.24 -8.83 -3.96
CA GLY A 47 4.73 -9.43 -5.20
C GLY A 47 3.44 -8.84 -5.75
N GLY A 48 3.17 -7.55 -5.46
CA GLY A 48 1.95 -6.86 -5.88
C GLY A 48 0.74 -7.07 -4.98
N VAL A 49 0.89 -7.73 -3.82
CA VAL A 49 -0.18 -7.91 -2.83
C VAL A 49 -0.21 -6.71 -1.88
N GLU A 50 -1.25 -5.89 -2.00
CA GLU A 50 -1.45 -4.68 -1.18
C GLU A 50 -2.12 -4.95 0.16
N ASP A 51 -3.13 -5.83 0.14
CA ASP A 51 -4.05 -6.05 1.26
C ASP A 51 -3.59 -7.22 2.14
N ALA A 52 -3.85 -7.11 3.44
CA ALA A 52 -3.70 -8.21 4.39
C ALA A 52 -4.91 -9.14 4.44
N LEU A 53 -5.93 -8.91 3.61
CA LEU A 53 -7.10 -9.76 3.47
C LEU A 53 -6.96 -10.69 2.25
N PRO A 54 -6.76 -12.00 2.46
CA PRO A 54 -6.68 -12.94 1.34
C PRO A 54 -8.02 -13.05 0.62
N GLU A 55 -8.01 -12.96 -0.71
CA GLU A 55 -9.18 -13.27 -1.53
C GLU A 55 -9.50 -14.77 -1.52
N ALA A 56 -8.47 -15.61 -1.34
CA ALA A 56 -8.59 -17.02 -1.10
C ALA A 56 -7.45 -17.52 -0.21
N MET A 57 -7.69 -18.59 0.52
CA MET A 57 -6.68 -19.32 1.28
C MET A 57 -6.99 -20.81 1.27
N ARG A 58 -6.02 -21.66 1.57
CA ARG A 58 -6.26 -23.09 1.80
C ARG A 58 -7.15 -23.28 3.02
N ALA A 59 -8.00 -24.30 3.01
CA ALA A 59 -8.85 -24.61 4.17
C ALA A 59 -8.00 -24.89 5.43
N THR A 60 -6.84 -25.52 5.27
CA THR A 60 -5.86 -25.75 6.34
C THR A 60 -5.33 -24.46 6.94
N THR A 61 -5.12 -23.42 6.13
CA THR A 61 -4.72 -22.10 6.62
C THR A 61 -5.83 -21.50 7.48
N LEU A 62 -7.10 -21.57 7.06
CA LEU A 62 -8.22 -21.09 7.86
C LEU A 62 -8.34 -21.83 9.20
N GLU A 63 -8.14 -23.16 9.21
CA GLU A 63 -8.10 -23.96 10.44
C GLU A 63 -6.97 -23.51 11.37
N HIS A 64 -5.79 -23.19 10.83
CA HIS A 64 -4.68 -22.67 11.63
C HIS A 64 -4.97 -21.28 12.21
N LEU A 65 -5.67 -20.41 11.46
CA LEU A 65 -6.07 -19.09 11.95
C LEU A 65 -7.05 -19.19 13.12
N ALA A 66 -7.89 -20.24 13.15
CA ALA A 66 -8.82 -20.50 14.25
C ALA A 66 -8.12 -20.65 15.62
N PHE A 67 -6.83 -21.01 15.65
CA PHE A 67 -6.08 -21.08 16.91
C PHE A 67 -5.82 -19.71 17.56
N PHE A 68 -5.88 -18.62 16.79
CA PHE A 68 -5.58 -17.26 17.26
C PHE A 68 -6.79 -16.34 17.25
N LEU A 69 -7.97 -16.88 16.93
CA LEU A 69 -9.25 -16.17 16.92
C LEU A 69 -10.12 -16.63 18.09
N THR A 70 -10.91 -15.71 18.63
CA THR A 70 -12.02 -16.08 19.52
C THR A 70 -13.13 -16.77 18.72
N PRO A 71 -14.03 -17.52 19.37
CA PRO A 71 -15.15 -18.17 18.66
C PRO A 71 -16.02 -17.19 17.87
N ASP A 72 -16.25 -15.99 18.40
CA ASP A 72 -17.06 -14.95 17.75
C ASP A 72 -16.32 -14.36 16.53
N GLU A 73 -15.02 -14.09 16.64
CA GLU A 73 -14.21 -13.60 15.53
C GLU A 73 -14.07 -14.65 14.43
N TYR A 74 -13.89 -15.93 14.80
CA TYR A 74 -13.86 -17.03 13.83
C TYR A 74 -15.17 -17.16 13.07
N ALA A 75 -16.32 -17.05 13.77
CA ALA A 75 -17.63 -17.08 13.12
C ALA A 75 -17.79 -15.92 12.13
N GLN A 76 -17.37 -14.70 12.50
CA GLN A 76 -17.39 -13.54 11.60
C GLN A 76 -16.56 -13.78 10.34
N VAL A 77 -15.36 -14.34 10.47
CA VAL A 77 -14.54 -14.70 9.30
C VAL A 77 -15.24 -15.78 8.49
N ALA A 78 -15.62 -16.90 9.11
CA ALA A 78 -16.19 -18.06 8.42
C ALA A 78 -17.46 -17.71 7.63
N ASP A 79 -18.30 -16.79 8.13
CA ASP A 79 -19.51 -16.34 7.45
C ASP A 79 -19.24 -15.64 6.10
N HIS A 80 -18.07 -15.02 5.97
CA HIS A 80 -17.67 -14.30 4.75
C HIS A 80 -16.82 -15.12 3.78
N TYR A 81 -16.40 -16.33 4.17
CA TYR A 81 -15.62 -17.23 3.32
C TYR A 81 -16.45 -18.42 2.87
N ARG A 82 -16.37 -18.74 1.58
CA ARG A 82 -17.04 -19.90 0.99
C ARG A 82 -16.02 -21.01 0.77
N GLN A 83 -16.26 -22.17 1.38
CA GLN A 83 -15.48 -23.37 1.11
C GLN A 83 -15.79 -23.94 -0.28
N VAL A 84 -14.73 -24.27 -1.03
CA VAL A 84 -14.79 -24.86 -2.36
C VAL A 84 -13.96 -26.14 -2.34
N GLU A 85 -14.64 -27.26 -2.57
CA GLU A 85 -14.03 -28.59 -2.58
C GLU A 85 -13.50 -28.97 -3.98
N PRO A 86 -12.41 -29.76 -4.06
CA PRO A 86 -11.93 -30.33 -5.31
C PRO A 86 -13.03 -31.14 -6.01
N GLY A 87 -13.21 -30.90 -7.32
CA GLY A 87 -14.20 -31.61 -8.12
C GLY A 87 -15.67 -31.20 -7.88
N SER A 88 -15.93 -30.17 -7.06
CA SER A 88 -17.26 -29.58 -6.94
C SER A 88 -17.69 -28.89 -8.25
N ARG A 89 -19.01 -28.68 -8.43
CA ARG A 89 -19.54 -28.00 -9.63
C ARG A 89 -18.97 -26.59 -9.82
N ASP A 90 -18.66 -25.91 -8.72
CA ASP A 90 -18.15 -24.54 -8.71
C ASP A 90 -16.62 -24.49 -8.84
N ALA A 91 -15.90 -25.59 -8.59
CA ALA A 91 -14.45 -25.63 -8.67
C ALA A 91 -13.92 -25.28 -10.06
N GLY A 92 -14.67 -25.63 -11.12
CA GLY A 92 -14.31 -25.29 -12.51
C GLY A 92 -14.07 -23.79 -12.73
N ALA A 93 -14.81 -22.93 -12.03
CA ALA A 93 -14.66 -21.47 -12.15
C ALA A 93 -13.40 -20.93 -11.44
N TYR A 94 -12.84 -21.70 -10.51
CA TYR A 94 -11.76 -21.27 -9.63
C TYR A 94 -10.40 -21.91 -9.97
N LEU A 95 -10.38 -23.06 -10.66
CA LEU A 95 -9.15 -23.80 -10.98
C LEU A 95 -8.12 -23.02 -11.79
N GLU A 96 -8.54 -22.12 -12.68
CA GLU A 96 -7.60 -21.28 -13.44
C GLU A 96 -6.87 -20.27 -12.54
N ARG A 97 -7.56 -19.76 -11.52
CA ARG A 97 -7.01 -18.77 -10.59
C ARG A 97 -6.28 -19.43 -9.43
N TYR A 98 -6.77 -20.57 -8.95
CA TYR A 98 -6.25 -21.30 -7.80
C TYR A 98 -5.94 -22.76 -8.18
N PRO A 99 -4.79 -23.05 -8.81
CA PRO A 99 -4.44 -24.41 -9.25
C PRO A 99 -4.45 -25.46 -8.15
N THR A 100 -4.12 -25.10 -6.90
CA THR A 100 -4.09 -26.01 -5.75
C THR A 100 -5.48 -26.59 -5.43
N LEU A 101 -6.57 -25.97 -5.90
CA LEU A 101 -7.93 -26.51 -5.78
C LEU A 101 -8.11 -27.87 -6.49
N ALA A 102 -7.21 -28.25 -7.38
CA ALA A 102 -7.22 -29.58 -7.99
C ALA A 102 -6.97 -30.71 -6.97
N SER A 103 -6.25 -30.42 -5.88
CA SER A 103 -5.83 -31.41 -4.88
C SER A 103 -6.34 -31.13 -3.47
N GLU A 104 -6.55 -29.86 -3.10
CA GLU A 104 -6.90 -29.46 -1.74
C GLU A 104 -8.10 -28.51 -1.71
N PRO A 105 -8.94 -28.54 -0.67
CA PRO A 105 -10.01 -27.57 -0.50
C PRO A 105 -9.46 -26.17 -0.21
N ILE A 106 -10.11 -25.16 -0.80
CA ILE A 106 -9.82 -23.76 -0.56
C ILE A 106 -11.05 -23.05 -0.02
N VAL A 107 -10.83 -21.92 0.63
CA VAL A 107 -11.90 -21.00 1.02
C VAL A 107 -11.70 -19.69 0.26
N VAL A 108 -12.79 -19.16 -0.31
CA VAL A 108 -12.78 -17.96 -1.16
C VAL A 108 -13.64 -16.89 -0.50
N LEU A 109 -13.11 -15.69 -0.37
CA LEU A 109 -13.81 -14.54 0.18
C LEU A 109 -14.99 -14.16 -0.73
N GLN A 110 -16.17 -14.00 -0.13
CA GLN A 110 -17.36 -13.54 -0.83
C GLN A 110 -17.32 -12.02 -1.06
N PRO A 111 -18.09 -11.49 -2.03
CA PRO A 111 -18.21 -10.04 -2.20
C PRO A 111 -18.73 -9.36 -0.93
N VAL A 112 -17.91 -8.48 -0.35
CA VAL A 112 -18.24 -7.69 0.84
C VAL A 112 -18.06 -6.20 0.54
N ASP A 113 -18.74 -5.34 1.30
CA ASP A 113 -18.56 -3.89 1.22
C ASP A 113 -17.23 -3.45 1.85
N ALA A 114 -16.84 -2.20 1.58
CA ALA A 114 -15.54 -1.67 2.02
C ALA A 114 -15.37 -1.68 3.54
N ALA A 115 -16.43 -1.36 4.31
CA ALA A 115 -16.33 -1.31 5.77
C ALA A 115 -16.11 -2.70 6.36
N THR A 116 -16.83 -3.71 5.85
CA THR A 116 -16.60 -5.11 6.25
C THR A 116 -15.21 -5.59 5.81
N ARG A 117 -14.75 -5.22 4.61
CA ARG A 117 -13.40 -5.58 4.13
C ARG A 117 -12.32 -5.06 5.07
N ASP A 118 -12.37 -3.79 5.45
CA ASP A 118 -11.41 -3.16 6.36
C ASP A 118 -11.43 -3.84 7.74
N SER A 119 -12.62 -4.17 8.25
CA SER A 119 -12.77 -4.86 9.54
C SER A 119 -12.15 -6.27 9.52
N LEU A 120 -12.38 -7.03 8.44
CA LEU A 120 -11.84 -8.38 8.27
C LEU A 120 -10.32 -8.35 8.08
N GLU A 121 -9.81 -7.34 7.36
CA GLU A 121 -8.37 -7.13 7.19
C GLU A 121 -7.67 -6.93 8.53
N THR A 122 -8.16 -5.99 9.36
CA THR A 122 -7.62 -5.74 10.70
C THR A 122 -7.69 -7.00 11.57
N LEU A 123 -8.81 -7.73 11.53
CA LEU A 123 -9.04 -8.93 12.33
C LEU A 123 -8.08 -10.06 11.92
N LEU A 124 -7.89 -10.29 10.62
CA LEU A 124 -7.07 -11.39 10.10
C LEU A 124 -5.57 -11.09 10.09
N SER A 125 -5.16 -9.83 10.12
CA SER A 125 -3.75 -9.45 10.01
C SER A 125 -2.86 -10.09 11.09
N ARG A 126 -3.30 -10.13 12.36
CA ARG A 126 -2.50 -10.71 13.45
C ARG A 126 -2.45 -12.24 13.38
N PRO A 127 -3.58 -12.96 13.25
CA PRO A 127 -3.56 -14.41 13.04
C PRO A 127 -2.73 -14.82 11.82
N LEU A 128 -2.83 -14.11 10.70
CA LEU A 128 -2.07 -14.40 9.48
C LEU A 128 -0.58 -14.28 9.70
N LEU A 129 -0.14 -13.20 10.35
CA LEU A 129 1.26 -13.05 10.76
C LEU A 129 1.71 -14.17 11.69
N MET A 130 0.82 -14.65 12.58
CA MET A 130 1.18 -15.76 13.45
C MET A 130 1.37 -17.06 12.70
N VAL A 131 0.39 -17.43 11.88
CA VAL A 131 0.44 -18.66 11.08
C VAL A 131 1.64 -18.63 10.14
N ALA A 132 1.85 -17.55 9.40
CA ALA A 132 2.98 -17.41 8.49
C ALA A 132 4.33 -17.39 9.23
N GLY A 133 4.39 -16.71 10.38
CA GLY A 133 5.58 -16.73 11.24
C GLY A 133 5.92 -18.15 11.68
N LEU A 134 4.94 -18.89 12.20
CA LEU A 134 5.13 -20.28 12.65
C LEU A 134 5.51 -21.24 11.52
N GLN A 135 4.91 -21.09 10.34
CA GLN A 135 5.30 -21.85 9.14
C GLN A 135 6.74 -21.56 8.75
N MET A 136 7.13 -20.28 8.69
CA MET A 136 8.51 -19.90 8.37
C MET A 136 9.52 -20.45 9.38
N LEU A 137 9.15 -20.51 10.68
CA LEU A 137 9.98 -21.11 11.72
C LEU A 137 10.08 -22.63 11.60
N ALA A 138 8.99 -23.31 11.22
CA ALA A 138 9.00 -24.74 10.94
C ALA A 138 9.94 -25.09 9.77
N GLU A 139 9.98 -24.23 8.75
CA GLU A 139 10.87 -24.38 7.60
C GLU A 139 12.32 -23.95 7.89
N ASN A 140 12.54 -22.96 8.77
CA ASN A 140 13.84 -22.37 9.07
C ASN A 140 14.07 -22.17 10.58
N PRO A 141 14.31 -23.26 11.35
CA PRO A 141 14.38 -23.20 12.81
C PRO A 141 15.54 -22.33 13.36
N GLU A 142 16.60 -22.12 12.58
CA GLU A 142 17.72 -21.25 12.96
C GLU A 142 17.33 -19.77 13.10
N ARG A 143 16.24 -19.33 12.46
CA ARG A 143 15.73 -17.94 12.54
C ARG A 143 14.75 -17.73 13.69
N ALA A 144 14.39 -18.79 14.44
CA ALA A 144 13.39 -18.75 15.50
C ALA A 144 13.74 -17.82 16.66
N GLY A 145 14.98 -17.87 17.14
CA GLY A 145 15.42 -17.09 18.31
C GLY A 145 15.41 -15.56 18.08
N ALA A 146 15.46 -15.10 16.82
CA ALA A 146 15.51 -13.68 16.49
C ALA A 146 14.13 -13.04 16.29
N MET A 147 13.10 -13.83 15.93
CA MET A 147 11.77 -13.29 15.62
C MET A 147 10.82 -13.25 16.80
N LEU A 148 10.87 -14.23 17.70
CA LEU A 148 10.05 -14.26 18.91
C LEU A 148 10.92 -14.53 20.15
N PRO A 149 11.73 -13.54 20.57
CA PRO A 149 12.41 -13.63 21.86
C PRO A 149 11.32 -13.65 22.94
N ASN A 150 11.23 -14.73 23.72
CA ASN A 150 10.29 -14.95 24.83
C ASN A 150 8.99 -15.73 24.53
N LEU A 151 8.94 -16.56 23.48
CA LEU A 151 7.78 -17.43 23.26
C LEU A 151 7.54 -18.48 24.36
N GLY A 152 8.43 -18.64 25.35
CA GLY A 152 8.37 -19.72 26.34
C GLY A 152 8.54 -21.13 25.75
N PHE A 153 8.55 -21.23 24.41
CA PHE A 153 8.77 -22.41 23.60
C PHE A 153 10.15 -22.35 22.95
N ASP A 154 10.99 -23.31 23.29
CA ASP A 154 12.28 -23.48 22.64
C ASP A 154 12.08 -24.24 21.32
N LEU A 155 11.73 -23.49 20.26
CA LEU A 155 11.50 -24.02 18.92
C LEU A 155 12.76 -24.67 18.30
N SER A 156 13.94 -24.46 18.90
CA SER A 156 15.18 -25.12 18.49
C SER A 156 15.23 -26.62 18.81
N GLN A 157 14.31 -27.09 19.68
CA GLN A 157 14.19 -28.51 20.05
C GLN A 157 13.13 -29.27 19.24
N LEU A 158 12.49 -28.60 18.27
CA LEU A 158 11.51 -29.26 17.40
C LEU A 158 12.24 -30.18 16.39
N PRO A 159 11.82 -31.45 16.27
CA PRO A 159 12.30 -32.32 15.20
C PRO A 159 12.02 -31.68 13.84
N PRO A 160 12.93 -31.80 12.86
CA PRO A 160 12.67 -31.34 11.49
C PRO A 160 11.43 -32.06 10.93
N GLY A 161 10.42 -31.28 10.51
CA GLY A 161 9.15 -31.81 10.01
C GLY A 161 8.10 -32.13 11.07
N ALA A 162 8.29 -31.75 12.34
CA ALA A 162 7.22 -31.78 13.33
C ALA A 162 6.15 -30.73 12.97
N ASP A 163 4.88 -31.13 12.98
CA ASP A 163 3.77 -30.22 12.77
C ASP A 163 3.60 -29.28 13.98
N VAL A 164 4.08 -28.05 13.84
CA VAL A 164 4.05 -27.02 14.89
C VAL A 164 2.61 -26.71 15.33
N PHE A 165 1.65 -26.81 14.42
CA PHE A 165 0.24 -26.55 14.72
C PHE A 165 -0.37 -27.64 15.61
N SER A 166 0.07 -28.89 15.47
CA SER A 166 -0.35 -29.99 16.37
C SER A 166 0.10 -29.78 17.83
N LEU A 167 1.22 -29.10 18.05
CA LEU A 167 1.72 -28.74 19.38
C LEU A 167 0.99 -27.53 19.94
N LEU A 168 0.70 -26.53 19.09
CA LEU A 168 -0.13 -25.38 19.43
C LEU A 168 -1.55 -25.78 19.84
N ALA A 169 -2.12 -26.79 19.19
CA ALA A 169 -3.44 -27.33 19.55
C ALA A 169 -3.48 -27.88 20.98
N ARG A 170 -2.33 -28.27 21.57
CA ARG A 170 -2.23 -28.74 22.96
C ARG A 170 -2.05 -27.60 23.97
N LEU A 171 -1.86 -26.37 23.51
CA LEU A 171 -1.62 -25.23 24.39
C LEU A 171 -2.91 -24.58 24.91
N PRO A 172 -2.92 -24.11 26.17
CA PRO A 172 -4.01 -23.32 26.71
C PRO A 172 -4.28 -22.08 25.86
N ALA A 173 -5.55 -21.70 25.75
CA ALA A 173 -5.96 -20.51 24.99
C ALA A 173 -5.27 -19.23 25.49
N GLU A 174 -5.00 -19.11 26.80
CA GLU A 174 -4.31 -17.95 27.38
C GLU A 174 -2.90 -17.74 26.81
N GLN A 175 -2.15 -18.83 26.58
CA GLN A 175 -0.80 -18.73 26.00
C GLN A 175 -0.88 -18.33 24.52
N ARG A 176 -1.85 -18.87 23.77
CA ARG A 176 -2.08 -18.50 22.35
C ARG A 176 -2.48 -17.03 22.20
N LEU A 177 -3.32 -16.52 23.09
CA LEU A 177 -3.70 -15.10 23.11
C LEU A 177 -2.53 -14.19 23.53
N GLY A 178 -1.67 -14.65 24.45
CA GLY A 178 -0.43 -13.95 24.80
C GLY A 178 0.54 -13.81 23.63
N MET A 179 0.57 -14.78 22.70
CA MET A 179 1.37 -14.68 21.47
C MET A 179 0.88 -13.57 20.54
N VAL A 180 -0.44 -13.38 20.45
CA VAL A 180 -1.04 -12.29 19.64
C VAL A 180 -0.66 -10.93 20.24
N GLN A 181 -0.69 -10.79 21.57
CA GLN A 181 -0.28 -9.56 22.26
C GLN A 181 1.20 -9.23 22.02
N ALA A 182 2.08 -10.23 21.94
CA ALA A 182 3.49 -10.02 21.65
C ALA A 182 3.71 -9.40 20.25
N ILE A 183 2.85 -9.71 19.28
CA ILE A 183 2.85 -9.04 17.97
C ILE A 183 2.48 -7.56 18.14
N ASP A 184 1.41 -7.27 18.88
CA ASP A 184 0.98 -5.89 19.10
C ASP A 184 2.10 -5.05 19.74
N ASP A 185 2.76 -5.56 20.78
CA ASP A 185 3.87 -4.88 21.44
C ASP A 185 5.05 -4.64 20.50
N ARG A 186 5.39 -5.64 19.67
CA ARG A 186 6.50 -5.53 18.71
C ARG A 186 6.25 -4.46 17.66
N PHE A 187 5.02 -4.38 17.16
CA PHE A 187 4.65 -3.46 16.08
C PHE A 187 4.19 -2.10 16.58
N ALA A 188 3.84 -1.94 17.86
CA ALA A 188 3.47 -0.67 18.46
C ALA A 188 4.54 0.43 18.21
N ALA A 189 5.81 0.09 18.35
CA ALA A 189 6.92 1.03 18.11
C ALA A 189 7.24 1.28 16.62
N MET A 190 6.70 0.46 15.70
CA MET A 190 7.01 0.48 14.26
C MET A 190 5.87 1.04 13.39
N GLY A 191 4.86 1.67 14.00
CA GLY A 191 3.71 2.23 13.29
C GLY A 191 2.37 1.54 13.59
N GLY A 192 2.34 0.66 14.60
CA GLY A 192 1.14 0.02 15.12
C GLY A 192 0.41 -0.80 14.07
N GLU A 193 -0.90 -0.64 14.00
CA GLU A 193 -1.80 -1.43 13.16
C GLU A 193 -1.43 -1.42 11.67
N LYS A 194 -1.04 -0.26 11.11
CA LYS A 194 -0.64 -0.18 9.70
C LYS A 194 0.60 -1.02 9.39
N ALA A 195 1.53 -1.10 10.32
CA ALA A 195 2.73 -1.92 10.16
C ALA A 195 2.39 -3.41 10.24
N ILE A 196 1.41 -3.78 11.07
CA ILE A 196 0.87 -5.15 11.16
C ILE A 196 0.22 -5.55 9.84
N VAL A 197 -0.70 -4.73 9.30
CA VAL A 197 -1.35 -4.96 8.01
C VAL A 197 -0.32 -5.11 6.89
N GLN A 198 0.67 -4.21 6.81
CA GLN A 198 1.71 -4.28 5.79
C GLN A 198 2.61 -5.53 5.89
N ALA A 199 2.85 -6.01 7.11
CA ALA A 199 3.57 -7.27 7.30
C ALA A 199 2.68 -8.47 6.94
N ALA A 200 1.39 -8.42 7.27
CA ALA A 200 0.43 -9.46 6.96
C ALA A 200 0.20 -9.61 5.46
N ALA A 201 0.28 -8.53 4.66
CA ALA A 201 0.25 -8.62 3.19
C ALA A 201 1.34 -9.56 2.62
N ARG A 202 2.51 -9.65 3.28
CA ARG A 202 3.55 -10.65 2.90
C ARG A 202 3.14 -12.08 3.22
N ALA A 203 2.40 -12.29 4.31
CA ALA A 203 1.82 -13.60 4.63
C ALA A 203 0.78 -14.01 3.57
N VAL A 204 -0.04 -13.07 3.12
CA VAL A 204 -0.99 -13.30 2.02
C VAL A 204 -0.26 -13.66 0.73
N HIS A 205 0.85 -12.98 0.40
CA HIS A 205 1.69 -13.35 -0.74
C HIS A 205 2.16 -14.81 -0.67
N ALA A 206 2.67 -15.26 0.49
CA ALA A 206 3.10 -16.64 0.66
C ALA A 206 1.94 -17.64 0.51
N GLU A 207 0.76 -17.29 1.02
CA GLU A 207 -0.44 -18.11 0.82
C GLU A 207 -0.86 -18.18 -0.65
N TYR A 208 -0.72 -17.07 -1.38
CA TYR A 208 -1.04 -17.03 -2.81
C TYR A 208 -0.09 -17.89 -3.64
N GLU A 209 1.20 -17.89 -3.30
CA GLU A 209 2.19 -18.78 -3.88
C GLU A 209 1.85 -20.25 -3.59
N ALA A 210 1.42 -20.57 -2.36
CA ALA A 210 0.96 -21.91 -1.99
C ALA A 210 -0.33 -22.36 -2.69
N LEU A 211 -1.21 -21.40 -3.04
CA LEU A 211 -2.39 -21.64 -3.88
C LEU A 211 -2.06 -21.84 -5.37
N GLY A 212 -0.80 -21.68 -5.75
CA GLY A 212 -0.33 -21.80 -7.13
C GLY A 212 -0.75 -20.62 -8.01
N MET A 213 -1.11 -19.48 -7.43
CA MET A 213 -1.43 -18.29 -8.20
C MET A 213 -0.23 -17.82 -9.02
N ASP A 214 -0.51 -17.27 -10.21
CA ASP A 214 0.52 -16.65 -11.04
C ASP A 214 0.93 -15.30 -10.43
N MET A 215 1.87 -15.36 -9.48
CA MET A 215 2.41 -14.18 -8.79
C MET A 215 3.10 -13.22 -9.76
N SER A 216 3.66 -13.73 -10.86
CA SER A 216 4.27 -12.88 -11.89
C SER A 216 3.23 -12.00 -12.57
N ARG A 217 2.04 -12.54 -12.82
CA ARG A 217 0.92 -11.78 -13.40
C ARG A 217 0.40 -10.71 -12.44
N ILE A 218 0.21 -11.04 -11.17
CA ILE A 218 -0.26 -10.11 -10.13
C ILE A 218 0.76 -8.97 -9.95
N GLN A 219 2.02 -9.33 -9.76
CA GLN A 219 3.13 -8.38 -9.62
C GLN A 219 3.23 -7.46 -10.85
N ASN A 220 3.24 -8.00 -12.07
CA ASN A 220 3.37 -7.21 -13.28
C ASN A 220 2.17 -6.28 -13.50
N ALA A 221 0.95 -6.74 -13.23
CA ALA A 221 -0.24 -5.90 -13.31
C ALA A 221 -0.14 -4.70 -12.36
N TYR A 222 0.23 -4.94 -11.10
CA TYR A 222 0.44 -3.89 -10.11
C TYR A 222 1.57 -2.92 -10.53
N LEU A 223 2.73 -3.43 -10.94
CA LEU A 223 3.86 -2.62 -11.39
C LEU A 223 3.51 -1.74 -12.59
N LEU A 224 2.75 -2.27 -13.56
CA LEU A 224 2.31 -1.51 -14.72
C LEU A 224 1.28 -0.43 -14.34
N GLN A 225 0.37 -0.73 -13.42
CA GLN A 225 -0.63 0.22 -12.96
C GLN A 225 0.03 1.38 -12.19
N VAL A 226 0.85 1.08 -11.19
CA VAL A 226 1.51 2.08 -10.35
C VAL A 226 2.60 2.84 -11.13
N GLY A 227 3.39 2.13 -11.92
CA GLY A 227 4.40 2.73 -12.80
C GLY A 227 3.77 3.62 -13.88
N GLY A 228 2.64 3.21 -14.44
CA GLY A 228 1.86 4.02 -15.38
C GLY A 228 1.32 5.31 -14.74
N LEU A 229 0.79 5.23 -13.51
CA LEU A 229 0.33 6.40 -12.77
C LEU A 229 1.48 7.36 -12.44
N MET A 230 2.64 6.83 -12.05
CA MET A 230 3.85 7.64 -11.81
C MET A 230 4.30 8.39 -13.07
N LEU A 231 4.30 7.72 -14.23
CA LEU A 231 4.64 8.36 -15.51
C LEU A 231 3.64 9.47 -15.87
N LEU A 232 2.35 9.26 -15.62
CA LEU A 232 1.33 10.28 -15.84
C LEU A 232 1.57 11.51 -14.95
N ILE A 233 1.90 11.29 -13.67
CA ILE A 233 2.18 12.39 -12.72
C ILE A 233 3.44 13.15 -13.11
N ALA A 234 4.50 12.45 -13.53
CA ALA A 234 5.70 13.06 -14.06
C ALA A 234 5.42 13.89 -15.33
N LEU A 235 4.56 13.40 -16.23
CA LEU A 235 4.13 14.14 -17.42
C LEU A 235 3.36 15.41 -17.05
N VAL A 236 2.45 15.33 -16.07
CA VAL A 236 1.71 16.51 -15.56
C VAL A 236 2.68 17.53 -14.97
N SER A 237 3.66 17.10 -14.17
CA SER A 237 4.71 17.98 -13.62
C SER A 237 5.52 18.68 -14.73
N ALA A 238 5.92 17.93 -15.76
CA ALA A 238 6.65 18.47 -16.91
C ALA A 238 5.82 19.51 -17.68
N VAL A 239 4.56 19.23 -17.96
CA VAL A 239 3.65 20.17 -18.65
C VAL A 239 3.42 21.42 -17.79
N ALA A 240 3.19 21.27 -16.49
CA ALA A 240 3.04 22.40 -15.57
C ALA A 240 4.29 23.29 -15.58
N THR A 241 5.49 22.69 -15.54
CA THR A 241 6.77 23.41 -15.61
C THR A 241 6.89 24.23 -16.89
N ILE A 242 6.55 23.65 -18.05
CA ILE A 242 6.60 24.34 -19.35
C ILE A 242 5.61 25.52 -19.36
N VAL A 243 4.38 25.32 -18.90
CA VAL A 243 3.34 26.35 -18.89
C VAL A 243 3.70 27.50 -17.93
N VAL A 244 4.23 27.19 -16.74
CA VAL A 244 4.72 28.20 -15.80
C VAL A 244 5.83 29.04 -16.44
N GLY A 245 6.80 28.39 -17.09
CA GLY A 245 7.87 29.08 -17.81
C GLY A 245 7.34 30.02 -18.90
N LEU A 246 6.37 29.57 -19.69
CA LEU A 246 5.71 30.38 -20.72
C LEU A 246 4.96 31.59 -20.13
N LEU A 247 4.20 31.38 -19.06
CA LEU A 247 3.49 32.45 -18.36
C LEU A 247 4.46 33.48 -17.78
N ALA A 248 5.51 33.01 -17.11
CA ALA A 248 6.55 33.88 -16.55
C ALA A 248 7.22 34.75 -17.63
N ALA A 249 7.60 34.14 -18.77
CA ALA A 249 8.19 34.87 -19.89
C ALA A 249 7.25 35.93 -20.47
N ARG A 250 5.96 35.61 -20.63
CA ARG A 250 4.94 36.56 -21.14
C ARG A 250 4.70 37.71 -20.16
N VAL A 251 4.60 37.41 -18.86
CA VAL A 251 4.42 38.44 -17.82
C VAL A 251 5.65 39.34 -17.75
N ALA A 252 6.87 38.80 -17.79
CA ALA A 252 8.10 39.58 -17.77
C ALA A 252 8.22 40.52 -18.99
N ALA A 253 7.99 40.00 -20.20
CA ALA A 253 8.04 40.79 -21.43
C ALA A 253 6.97 41.89 -21.46
N GLY A 254 5.73 41.56 -21.07
CA GLY A 254 4.62 42.50 -20.99
C GLY A 254 4.88 43.61 -19.97
N LEU A 255 5.31 43.23 -18.76
CA LEU A 255 5.64 44.19 -17.70
C LEU A 255 6.80 45.11 -18.11
N ALA A 256 7.86 44.58 -18.72
CA ALA A 256 8.99 45.38 -19.18
C ALA A 256 8.57 46.41 -20.25
N ARG A 257 7.74 46.00 -21.20
CA ARG A 257 7.18 46.90 -22.23
C ARG A 257 6.36 48.02 -21.60
N ASP A 258 5.46 47.68 -20.68
CA ASP A 258 4.53 48.64 -20.10
C ASP A 258 5.24 49.60 -19.14
N LEU A 259 6.22 49.13 -18.36
CA LEU A 259 7.08 49.97 -17.53
C LEU A 259 7.94 50.92 -18.37
N ARG A 260 8.51 50.45 -19.48
CA ARG A 260 9.31 51.30 -20.37
C ARG A 260 8.48 52.43 -20.97
N ARG A 261 7.24 52.14 -21.40
CA ARG A 261 6.31 53.16 -21.91
C ARG A 261 6.00 54.20 -20.84
N TYR A 262 5.66 53.75 -19.62
CA TYR A 262 5.34 54.65 -18.52
C TYR A 262 6.50 55.58 -18.14
N LEU A 263 7.71 55.03 -18.01
CA LEU A 263 8.89 55.83 -17.69
C LEU A 263 9.18 56.88 -18.77
N TYR A 264 9.04 56.50 -20.05
CA TYR A 264 9.22 57.43 -21.17
C TYR A 264 8.20 58.57 -21.13
N GLU A 265 6.90 58.27 -20.99
CA GLU A 265 5.85 59.28 -20.87
C GLU A 265 6.06 60.21 -19.66
N HIS A 266 6.50 59.65 -18.52
CA HIS A 266 6.74 60.43 -17.31
C HIS A 266 7.88 61.43 -17.50
N VAL A 267 9.01 61.02 -18.10
CA VAL A 267 10.16 61.91 -18.37
C VAL A 267 9.78 62.98 -19.39
N MET A 268 9.08 62.64 -20.46
CA MET A 268 8.66 63.61 -21.48
C MET A 268 7.71 64.68 -20.93
N ARG A 269 6.86 64.35 -19.95
CA ARG A 269 5.93 65.32 -19.34
C ARG A 269 6.63 66.40 -18.51
N PHE A 270 7.81 66.12 -17.94
CA PHE A 270 8.61 67.15 -17.27
C PHE A 270 9.29 68.08 -18.27
N SER A 271 9.77 67.56 -19.41
CA SER A 271 10.43 68.37 -20.44
C SER A 271 9.50 69.39 -21.11
N GLY A 272 8.19 69.15 -21.17
CA GLY A 272 7.21 70.10 -21.71
C GLY A 272 6.69 71.13 -20.70
N ALA A 273 7.04 71.00 -19.41
CA ALA A 273 6.67 71.96 -18.36
C ALA A 273 7.81 72.95 -18.02
N GLU A 274 8.99 72.75 -18.60
CA GLU A 274 10.16 73.64 -18.49
C GLU A 274 10.37 74.53 -19.72
N LEU A 275 9.50 74.44 -20.73
CA LEU A 275 9.38 75.36 -21.87
C LEU A 275 8.16 76.27 -21.70
#